data_AF-A0A227J8P5-F1
#
_entry.id   AF-A0A227J8P5-F1
#
_cell.length_a   1.000
_cell.length_b   1.000
_cell.length_c   1.000
_cell.angle_alpha   90.00
_cell.angle_beta   90.00
_cell.angle_gamma   90.00
#
_symmetry.space_group_name_H-M   'P 1'
#
loop_
_entity.id
_entity.type
_entity.pdbx_description
1 polymer ?
#
loop_
_entity_poly.entity_id
_entity_poly.type
_entity_poly.pdbx_seq_one_letter_code
_entity_poly.pdbx_strand_id
1 'polypeptide(L)'
;ELEVLAGIGVDYMQGFLFSQALPVVLLDTAQAHDTLFNGVMVKPTQDAMLQSLCHHDVRRLDPGEPLSLAVEYMNLSPSAPLVVINENRCVGLITKEQVNLHMTPAMGTDLETEREHRLWKRPVNQVM
;
A
#
# COMPACT_ATOMS: atom_id res chain seq x y z
N GLU A 1 34.58 12.90 3.52
CA GLU A 1 33.93 11.57 3.42
C GLU A 1 32.43 11.66 3.60
N LEU A 2 31.93 12.27 4.69
CA LEU A 2 30.49 12.46 4.92
C LEU A 2 29.78 13.24 3.79
N GLU A 3 30.38 14.31 3.26
CA GLU A 3 29.86 15.03 2.08
C GLU A 3 29.80 14.17 0.81
N VAL A 4 30.73 13.22 0.65
CA VAL A 4 30.77 12.31 -0.50
C VAL A 4 29.68 11.25 -0.37
N LEU A 5 29.53 10.66 0.83
CA LEU A 5 28.46 9.70 1.13
C LEU A 5 27.08 10.34 1.05
N ALA A 6 26.95 11.58 1.52
CA ALA A 6 25.73 12.36 1.42
C ALA A 6 25.42 12.74 -0.05
N GLY A 7 26.45 13.03 -0.85
CA GLY A 7 26.31 13.24 -2.29
C GLY A 7 25.93 11.99 -3.09
N ILE A 8 26.13 10.79 -2.53
CA ILE A 8 25.73 9.50 -3.13
C ILE A 8 24.27 9.15 -2.77
N GLY A 9 23.64 9.85 -1.82
CA GLY A 9 22.24 9.60 -1.42
C GLY A 9 22.10 8.42 -0.44
N VAL A 10 23.07 8.23 0.45
CA VAL A 10 22.96 7.21 1.51
C VAL A 10 22.08 7.74 2.64
N ASP A 11 20.85 7.22 2.75
CA ASP A 11 19.85 7.63 3.75
C ASP A 11 20.20 7.22 5.19
N TYR A 12 21.00 6.17 5.35
CA TYR A 12 21.35 5.62 6.67
C TYR A 12 22.85 5.35 6.78
N MET A 13 23.53 6.11 7.64
CA MET A 13 24.95 5.91 7.94
C MET A 13 25.09 5.31 9.35
N GLN A 14 25.49 4.03 9.42
CA GLN A 14 25.77 3.35 10.68
C GLN A 14 27.20 2.81 10.66
N GLY A 15 27.93 2.96 11.77
CA GLY A 15 29.29 2.46 11.92
C GLY A 15 30.08 3.28 12.92
N PHE A 16 31.15 2.71 13.48
CA PHE A 16 31.93 3.27 14.60
C PHE A 16 32.36 4.75 14.42
N LEU A 17 32.53 5.21 13.18
CA LEU A 17 32.89 6.60 12.84
C LEU A 17 31.70 7.58 12.91
N PHE A 18 30.46 7.10 12.85
CA PHE A 18 29.23 7.91 12.73
C PHE A 18 28.24 7.65 13.87
N SER A 19 28.06 6.40 14.31
CA SER A 19 27.23 6.03 15.45
C SER A 19 27.66 4.69 16.06
N GLN A 20 27.54 4.58 17.39
CA GLN A 20 27.74 3.29 18.06
C GLN A 20 26.61 2.32 17.66
N ALA A 21 26.88 1.01 17.70
CA ALA A 21 25.86 0.01 17.43
C ALA A 21 24.70 0.16 18.41
N LEU A 22 23.52 0.50 17.89
CA LEU A 22 22.31 0.66 18.69
C LEU A 22 21.56 -0.69 18.80
N PRO A 23 21.01 -1.03 19.97
CA PRO A 23 20.09 -2.15 20.13
C PRO A 23 18.87 -1.99 19.22
N VAL A 24 18.37 -3.11 18.67
CA VAL A 24 17.21 -3.14 17.74
C VAL A 24 15.98 -2.42 18.30
N VAL A 25 15.78 -2.44 19.62
CA VAL A 25 14.65 -1.80 20.32
C VAL A 25 14.67 -0.27 20.21
N LEU A 26 15.83 0.33 19.94
CA LEU A 26 15.98 1.78 19.81
C LEU A 26 15.95 2.26 18.35
N LEU A 27 15.74 1.36 17.38
CA LEU A 27 15.63 1.73 15.96
C LEU A 27 14.34 2.49 15.64
N ASP A 28 13.28 2.30 16.42
CA ASP A 28 12.00 3.01 16.23
C ASP A 28 12.14 4.52 16.54
N THR A 29 13.09 4.88 17.40
CA THR A 29 13.47 6.26 17.67
C THR A 29 14.66 6.62 16.80
N ALA A 30 14.43 7.14 15.60
CA ALA A 30 15.48 7.72 14.80
C ALA A 30 16.16 8.84 15.60
N GLN A 31 17.34 8.56 16.17
CA GLN A 31 18.18 9.60 16.76
C GLN A 31 18.71 10.43 15.60
N ALA A 32 18.02 11.54 15.33
CA ALA A 32 18.42 12.48 14.31
C ALA A 32 19.76 13.10 14.73
N HIS A 33 20.85 12.68 14.08
CA HIS A 33 22.17 13.27 14.26
C HIS A 33 22.29 14.59 13.49
N ASP A 34 21.27 15.45 13.57
CA ASP A 34 21.13 16.67 12.77
C ASP A 34 22.35 17.59 12.91
N THR A 35 22.98 17.59 14.08
CA THR A 35 24.17 18.40 14.34
C THR A 35 25.39 17.99 13.54
N LEU A 36 25.50 16.71 13.11
CA LEU A 36 26.62 16.21 12.29
C LEU A 36 26.49 16.63 10.81
N PHE A 37 25.28 16.96 10.37
CA PHE A 37 24.98 17.37 8.99
C PHE A 37 24.84 18.89 8.83
N ASN A 38 25.07 19.67 9.89
CA ASN A 38 25.07 21.13 9.84
C ASN A 38 26.15 21.65 8.86
N GLY A 39 25.71 22.11 7.69
CA GLY A 39 26.58 22.64 6.63
C GLY A 39 26.68 21.75 5.39
N VAL A 40 26.23 20.49 5.46
CA VAL A 40 26.16 19.59 4.31
C VAL A 40 24.83 19.82 3.61
N MET A 41 24.82 20.74 2.63
CA MET A 41 23.70 20.90 1.72
C MET A 41 23.64 19.70 0.78
N VAL A 42 23.03 18.61 1.25
CA VAL A 42 22.52 17.56 0.37
C VAL A 42 21.45 18.25 -0.46
N LYS A 43 21.75 18.51 -1.75
CA LYS A 43 20.66 18.79 -2.69
C LYS A 43 19.79 17.56 -2.58
N PRO A 44 18.50 17.68 -2.19
CA PRO A 44 17.61 16.56 -2.36
C PRO A 44 17.68 16.26 -3.85
N THR A 45 18.34 15.16 -4.20
CA THR A 45 18.01 14.46 -5.43
C THR A 45 16.49 14.39 -5.40
N GLN A 46 15.83 14.66 -6.51
CA GLN A 46 14.38 14.46 -6.57
C GLN A 46 14.13 12.96 -6.42
N ASP A 47 14.30 12.48 -5.19
CA ASP A 47 13.85 11.21 -4.70
C ASP A 47 12.37 11.31 -4.97
N ALA A 48 11.96 10.49 -5.93
CA ALA A 48 10.59 10.12 -6.16
C ALA A 48 9.98 9.87 -4.77
N MET A 49 9.39 10.90 -4.16
CA MET A 49 8.71 10.81 -2.88
C MET A 49 7.78 9.60 -2.98
N LEU A 50 7.50 8.88 -1.89
CA LEU A 50 6.55 7.75 -1.95
C LEU A 50 5.24 8.14 -2.66
N GLN A 51 4.86 9.42 -2.58
CA GLN A 51 3.76 10.04 -3.31
C GLN A 51 3.85 9.92 -4.85
N SER A 52 5.04 9.95 -5.43
CA SER A 52 5.28 9.73 -6.86
C SER A 52 5.18 8.25 -7.27
N LEU A 53 5.30 7.33 -6.31
CA LEU A 53 5.00 5.91 -6.50
C LEU A 53 3.50 5.62 -6.32
N CYS A 54 2.74 6.56 -5.72
CA CYS A 54 1.30 6.41 -5.58
C CYS A 54 0.63 6.54 -6.95
N HIS A 55 -0.09 5.50 -7.35
CA HIS A 55 -0.95 5.57 -8.52
C HIS A 55 -2.11 6.54 -8.26
N HIS A 56 -2.37 7.46 -9.20
CA HIS A 56 -3.50 8.38 -9.10
C HIS A 56 -4.86 7.66 -9.24
N ASP A 57 -4.88 6.48 -9.86
CA ASP A 57 -6.09 5.73 -10.18
C ASP A 57 -6.40 4.62 -9.17
N VAL A 58 -6.21 4.88 -7.87
CA VAL A 58 -6.64 3.94 -6.83
C VAL A 58 -8.16 3.99 -6.72
N ARG A 59 -8.82 2.93 -7.18
CA ARG A 59 -10.26 2.75 -7.09
C ARG A 59 -10.66 2.48 -5.64
N ARG A 60 -11.76 3.12 -5.25
CA ARG A 60 -12.31 3.09 -3.90
C ARG A 60 -13.62 2.34 -3.93
N LEU A 61 -13.91 1.65 -2.83
CA LEU A 61 -15.13 0.90 -2.64
C LEU A 61 -15.68 1.18 -1.24
N ASP A 62 -17.00 1.32 -1.13
CA ASP A 62 -17.65 1.41 0.19
C ASP A 62 -17.88 0.00 0.76
N PRO A 63 -17.83 -0.19 2.09
CA PRO A 63 -17.95 -1.53 2.70
C PRO A 63 -19.31 -2.20 2.44
N GLY A 64 -20.34 -1.42 2.11
CA GLY A 64 -21.69 -1.90 1.78
C GLY A 64 -21.88 -2.27 0.31
N GLU A 65 -20.91 -1.98 -0.57
CA GLU A 65 -21.02 -2.28 -1.99
C GLU A 65 -20.92 -3.78 -2.26
N PRO A 66 -21.59 -4.26 -3.33
CA PRO A 66 -21.64 -5.68 -3.63
C PRO A 66 -20.31 -6.20 -4.19
N LEU A 67 -20.03 -7.47 -3.97
CA LEU A 67 -18.86 -8.16 -4.53
C LEU A 67 -18.79 -8.09 -6.06
N SER A 68 -19.94 -8.06 -6.75
CA SER A 68 -20.01 -7.90 -8.20
C SER A 68 -19.31 -6.63 -8.68
N LEU A 69 -19.47 -5.51 -7.96
CA LEU A 69 -18.84 -4.23 -8.31
C LEU A 69 -17.32 -4.29 -8.11
N ALA A 70 -16.86 -4.97 -7.05
CA ALA A 70 -15.44 -5.19 -6.83
C ALA A 70 -14.80 -5.99 -7.98
N VAL A 71 -15.50 -7.00 -8.50
CA VAL A 71 -15.04 -7.77 -9.68
C VAL A 71 -14.96 -6.90 -10.93
N GLU A 72 -15.97 -6.06 -11.18
CA GLU A 72 -15.95 -5.13 -12.32
C GLU A 72 -14.77 -4.16 -12.24
N TYR A 73 -14.49 -3.59 -11.07
CA TYR A 73 -13.36 -2.69 -10.87
C TYR A 73 -12.02 -3.39 -11.03
N MET A 74 -11.89 -4.63 -10.57
CA MET A 74 -10.68 -5.43 -10.79
C MET A 74 -10.48 -5.82 -12.25
N ASN A 75 -11.55 -6.06 -13.01
CA ASN A 75 -11.44 -6.36 -14.44
C ASN A 75 -10.92 -5.15 -15.23
N LEU A 76 -11.27 -3.93 -14.79
CA LEU A 76 -10.79 -2.70 -15.42
C LEU A 76 -9.34 -2.36 -15.04
N SER A 77 -8.88 -2.78 -13.86
CA SER A 77 -7.50 -2.59 -13.40
C SER A 77 -6.97 -3.86 -12.70
N PRO A 78 -6.50 -4.87 -13.46
CA PRO A 78 -6.20 -6.21 -12.94
C PRO A 78 -4.98 -6.26 -12.02
N SER A 79 -4.11 -5.26 -12.06
CA SER A 79 -2.90 -5.16 -11.24
C SER A 79 -3.04 -4.22 -10.03
N ALA A 80 -4.17 -3.50 -9.91
CA ALA A 80 -4.36 -2.52 -8.85
C ALA A 80 -5.24 -3.09 -7.73
N PRO A 81 -4.81 -3.03 -6.46
CA PRO A 81 -5.66 -3.39 -5.34
C PRO A 81 -6.79 -2.36 -5.17
N LEU A 82 -7.94 -2.83 -4.66
CA LEU A 82 -9.07 -1.98 -4.30
C LEU A 82 -8.96 -1.55 -2.84
N VAL A 83 -9.24 -0.28 -2.56
CA VAL A 83 -9.23 0.25 -1.19
C VAL A 83 -10.66 0.41 -0.70
N VAL A 84 -10.96 -0.18 0.45
CA VAL A 84 -12.25 0.00 1.10
C VAL A 84 -12.18 1.20 2.02
N ILE A 85 -13.03 2.19 1.75
CA ILE A 85 -13.09 3.44 2.52
C ILE A 85 -14.44 3.50 3.22
N ASN A 86 -14.43 3.80 4.52
CA ASN A 86 -15.64 4.12 5.27
C ASN A 86 -15.43 5.48 5.94
N GLU A 87 -16.31 6.45 5.68
CA GLU A 87 -16.25 7.80 6.28
C GLU A 87 -14.85 8.43 6.21
N ASN A 88 -14.21 8.42 5.03
CA ASN A 88 -12.85 8.92 4.77
C ASN A 88 -11.72 8.18 5.51
N ARG A 89 -11.98 7.01 6.09
CA ARG A 89 -10.96 6.14 6.68
C ARG A 89 -10.78 4.88 5.83
N CYS A 90 -9.52 4.55 5.53
CA CYS A 90 -9.18 3.27 4.94
C CYS A 90 -9.44 2.18 5.99
N VAL A 91 -10.43 1.34 5.74
CA VAL A 91 -10.79 0.23 6.64
C VAL A 91 -10.20 -1.09 6.19
N GLY A 92 -9.79 -1.20 4.92
CA GLY A 92 -8.94 -2.29 4.46
C GLY A 92 -8.70 -2.28 2.96
N LEU A 93 -8.06 -3.34 2.50
CA LEU A 93 -7.55 -3.48 1.14
C LEU A 93 -7.94 -4.84 0.60
N ILE A 94 -8.35 -4.86 -0.65
CA ILE A 94 -8.87 -6.07 -1.31
C ILE A 94 -8.05 -6.33 -2.55
N THR A 95 -7.47 -7.52 -2.59
CA THR A 95 -6.73 -8.03 -3.74
C THR A 95 -7.55 -9.03 -4.53
N LYS A 96 -7.13 -9.28 -5.77
CA LYS A 96 -7.81 -10.23 -6.66
C LYS A 96 -7.80 -11.64 -6.09
N GLU A 97 -6.73 -12.02 -5.39
CA GLU A 97 -6.61 -13.32 -4.74
C GLU A 97 -7.70 -13.51 -3.69
N GLN A 98 -7.99 -12.47 -2.89
CA GLN A 98 -9.04 -12.52 -1.88
C GLN A 98 -10.42 -12.64 -2.51
N VAL A 99 -10.72 -11.85 -3.54
CA VAL A 99 -12.01 -11.93 -4.25
C VAL A 99 -12.20 -13.31 -4.89
N ASN A 100 -11.16 -13.89 -5.50
CA ASN A 100 -11.23 -15.20 -6.14
C ASN A 100 -11.59 -16.33 -5.17
N LEU A 101 -11.28 -16.23 -3.87
CA LEU A 101 -11.69 -17.22 -2.86
C LEU A 101 -13.20 -17.29 -2.69
N HIS A 102 -13.90 -16.22 -3.04
CA HIS A 102 -15.34 -16.10 -2.95
C HIS A 102 -16.02 -16.20 -4.32
N MET A 103 -15.28 -16.53 -5.39
CA MET A 103 -15.86 -16.69 -6.72
C MET A 103 -15.94 -18.15 -7.14
N THR A 104 -16.97 -18.48 -7.90
CA THR A 104 -17.07 -19.73 -8.66
C THR A 104 -17.03 -19.42 -10.16
N PRO A 105 -16.57 -20.37 -11.00
CA PRO A 105 -16.49 -20.15 -12.45
C PRO A 105 -17.86 -19.98 -13.15
N ALA A 106 -18.96 -20.35 -12.48
CA ALA A 106 -20.32 -20.20 -13.01
C ALA A 106 -20.93 -18.82 -12.73
N MET A 107 -20.36 -18.05 -11.80
CA MET A 107 -20.85 -16.71 -11.44
C MET A 107 -20.75 -15.73 -12.61
N GLY A 108 -21.83 -14.98 -12.88
CA GLY A 108 -21.87 -14.04 -14.00
C GLY A 108 -22.08 -14.70 -15.37
N THR A 109 -22.49 -15.97 -15.41
CA THR A 109 -22.81 -16.72 -16.64
C THR A 109 -24.26 -17.22 -16.61
N ASP A 110 -24.80 -17.66 -17.74
CA ASP A 110 -26.17 -18.22 -17.84
C ASP A 110 -26.39 -19.48 -16.98
N LEU A 111 -25.31 -20.10 -16.48
CA LEU A 111 -25.32 -21.27 -15.60
C LEU A 111 -25.30 -20.90 -14.11
N GLU A 112 -25.38 -19.62 -13.77
CA GLU A 112 -25.35 -19.14 -12.39
C GLU A 112 -26.56 -19.64 -11.59
N THR A 113 -26.28 -20.19 -10.41
CA THR A 113 -27.31 -20.66 -9.48
C THR A 113 -27.80 -19.53 -8.57
N GLU A 114 -29.04 -19.64 -8.06
CA GLU A 114 -29.62 -18.72 -7.06
C GLU A 114 -28.79 -18.57 -5.77
N ARG A 115 -27.92 -19.53 -5.48
CA ARG A 115 -26.99 -19.46 -4.36
C ARG A 115 -25.81 -18.54 -4.67
N GLU A 116 -25.31 -18.61 -5.90
CA GLU A 116 -24.19 -17.81 -6.40
C GLU A 116 -24.62 -16.35 -6.62
N HIS A 117 -25.84 -16.12 -7.13
CA HIS A 117 -26.40 -14.78 -7.25
C HIS A 117 -26.52 -14.06 -5.90
N ARG A 118 -26.85 -14.80 -4.84
CA ARG A 118 -26.85 -14.28 -3.47
C ARG A 118 -25.45 -13.97 -2.96
N LEU A 119 -24.43 -14.66 -3.47
CA LEU A 119 -23.04 -14.39 -3.14
C LEU A 119 -22.55 -13.10 -3.82
N TRP A 120 -22.96 -12.86 -5.07
CA TRP A 120 -22.66 -11.63 -5.82
C TRP A 120 -23.13 -10.35 -5.12
N LYS A 121 -24.27 -10.42 -4.44
CA LYS A 121 -24.87 -9.30 -3.70
C LYS A 121 -24.32 -9.15 -2.28
N ARG A 122 -23.39 -9.99 -1.84
CA ARG A 122 -22.81 -9.85 -0.50
C ARG A 122 -22.01 -8.56 -0.40
N PRO A 123 -22.12 -7.85 0.74
CA PRO A 123 -21.34 -6.65 0.96
C PRO A 123 -19.87 -7.03 1.10
N VAL A 124 -19.02 -6.17 0.58
CA VAL A 124 -17.58 -6.40 0.54
C VAL A 124 -16.94 -6.49 1.93
N ASN A 125 -17.57 -5.92 2.98
CA ASN A 125 -17.10 -6.12 4.36
C ASN A 125 -17.01 -7.59 4.80
N GLN A 126 -17.75 -8.50 4.15
CA GLN A 126 -17.77 -9.93 4.50
C GLN A 126 -16.65 -10.72 3.80
N VAL A 127 -15.95 -10.08 2.88
CA VAL A 127 -14.85 -10.66 2.07
C VAL A 127 -13.49 -10.17 2.56
N MET A 128 -13.47 -9.04 3.26
CA MET A 128 -12.31 -8.46 3.93
C MET A 128 -12.05 -9.18 5.26
#